data_AF-A0A2D4G7X4-F1
#
_entry.id   AF-A0A2D4G7X4-F1
#
_cell.length_a   1.000
_cell.length_b   1.000
_cell.length_c   1.000
_cell.angle_alpha   90.00
_cell.angle_beta   90.00
_cell.angle_gamma   90.00
#
_symmetry.space_group_name_H-M   'P 1'
#
loop_
_entity.id
_entity.type
_entity.pdbx_description
1 polymer ?
#
loop_
_entity_poly.entity_id
_entity_poly.type
_entity_poly.pdbx_seq_one_letter_code
_entity_poly.pdbx_strand_id
1 'polypeptide(L)'
;EGGSIPDGAEPEIISTIKKTFNFGQSEAIHLFQTLLECMKKRELITVFHIGSDEHQDIDVAILTALLKGTNASAFDQLILTLAWDRVDIAKTHVFVYGQQWLVGSLEQAMLDALVMDRVAFVKLLIENGVSMHKFLTIPRLEELYNTKQGPTNPALFHLVRDVKQGNLPPGYKLTLIDVGLVVEYLMGGTYRCTYTRKRFRVIYNSLSGSNRRSGRNASGSTPQLRKSHEPFGNRVDKKEKMRHNHFIKTAQPYKPKADTATDEGKKKKTKDDIVDIDDPETRRFPYPLNELLLWAVLMKRQKMALFFWQHGEESMAKALVACKLYRSMAYESKQNDLVDDTSE
;
A
#
# COMPACT_ATOMS: atom_id res chain seq x y z
N GLU A 1 40.82 -18.95 5.20
CA GLU A 1 40.00 -19.49 4.10
C GLU A 1 40.15 -21.00 4.10
N GLY A 2 39.06 -21.75 3.91
CA GLY A 2 39.07 -23.22 3.97
C GLY A 2 38.65 -23.74 5.34
N GLY A 3 37.60 -24.55 5.37
CA GLY A 3 37.03 -25.10 6.59
C GLY A 3 37.90 -26.14 7.32
N SER A 4 39.21 -26.05 7.19
CA SER A 4 40.20 -26.99 7.69
C SER A 4 40.37 -26.83 9.20
N ILE A 5 40.38 -27.96 9.89
CA ILE A 5 40.73 -28.06 11.30
C ILE A 5 42.22 -27.69 11.43
N PRO A 6 42.65 -26.97 12.48
CA PRO A 6 44.07 -26.71 12.72
C PRO A 6 44.88 -28.00 12.73
N ASP A 7 46.04 -27.98 12.07
CA ASP A 7 46.91 -29.15 11.91
C ASP A 7 47.21 -29.78 13.28
N GLY A 8 46.82 -31.05 13.45
CA GLY A 8 47.03 -31.82 14.67
C GLY A 8 45.87 -31.88 15.67
N ALA A 9 44.76 -31.16 15.47
CA ALA A 9 43.61 -31.22 16.38
C ALA A 9 42.65 -32.41 16.13
N GLU A 10 42.74 -33.06 14.97
CA GLU A 10 41.96 -34.27 14.63
C GLU A 10 42.05 -35.40 15.68
N PRO A 11 43.24 -35.87 16.10
CA PRO A 11 43.34 -36.93 17.10
C PRO A 11 42.77 -36.53 18.47
N GLU A 12 42.86 -35.25 18.84
CA GLU A 12 42.31 -34.73 20.09
C GLU A 12 40.77 -34.71 20.06
N ILE A 13 40.17 -34.28 18.95
CA ILE A 13 38.71 -34.27 18.76
C ILE A 13 38.17 -35.71 18.77
N ILE A 14 38.82 -36.63 18.04
CA ILE A 14 38.42 -38.05 18.01
C ILE A 14 38.53 -38.67 19.42
N SER A 15 39.59 -38.37 20.17
CA SER A 15 39.76 -38.81 21.57
C SER A 15 38.65 -38.27 22.47
N THR A 16 38.25 -37.01 22.27
CA THR A 16 37.16 -36.37 23.01
C THR A 16 35.81 -37.02 22.70
N ILE A 17 35.48 -37.22 21.41
CA ILE A 17 34.26 -37.93 20.98
C ILE A 17 34.19 -39.31 21.62
N LYS A 18 35.30 -40.05 21.57
CA LYS A 18 35.41 -41.40 22.12
C LYS A 18 35.11 -41.43 23.62
N LYS A 19 35.67 -40.48 24.39
CA LYS A 19 35.46 -40.36 25.84
C LYS A 19 34.04 -39.92 26.19
N THR A 20 33.50 -38.92 25.49
CA THR A 20 32.19 -38.32 25.81
C THR A 20 31.03 -39.26 25.50
N PHE A 21 31.10 -39.99 24.39
CA PHE A 21 30.01 -40.87 23.93
C PHE A 21 30.29 -42.36 24.17
N ASN A 22 31.44 -42.71 24.75
CA ASN A 22 31.87 -44.08 25.05
C ASN A 22 31.91 -45.02 23.81
N PHE A 23 32.41 -44.49 22.69
CA PHE A 23 32.46 -45.18 21.40
C PHE A 23 33.73 -46.01 21.16
N GLY A 24 33.65 -46.96 20.23
CA GLY A 24 34.82 -47.63 19.63
C GLY A 24 35.64 -46.69 18.74
N GLN A 25 36.85 -47.09 18.36
CA GLN A 25 37.72 -46.26 17.52
C GLN A 25 37.11 -45.96 16.15
N SER A 26 36.52 -46.97 15.50
CA SER A 26 35.88 -46.84 14.19
C SER A 26 34.64 -45.94 14.23
N GLU A 27 33.82 -46.06 15.27
CA GLU A 27 32.61 -45.25 15.46
C GLU A 27 32.94 -43.77 15.70
N ALA A 28 33.96 -43.49 16.51
CA ALA A 28 34.43 -42.12 16.75
C ALA A 28 34.97 -41.48 15.46
N ILE A 29 35.72 -42.23 14.64
CA ILE A 29 36.19 -41.76 13.33
C ILE A 29 34.99 -41.49 12.39
N HIS A 30 33.99 -42.37 12.37
CA HIS A 30 32.80 -42.19 11.53
C HIS A 30 31.98 -40.95 11.93
N LEU A 31 31.74 -40.72 13.23
CA LEU A 31 31.06 -39.51 13.69
C LEU A 31 31.87 -38.25 13.36
N PHE A 32 33.19 -38.29 13.54
CA PHE A 32 34.08 -37.19 13.17
C PHE A 32 34.00 -36.86 11.66
N GLN A 33 34.00 -37.87 10.78
CA GLN A 33 33.80 -37.70 9.34
C GLN A 33 32.43 -37.09 9.01
N THR A 34 31.38 -37.51 9.72
CA THR A 34 30.02 -36.96 9.56
C THR A 34 29.99 -35.47 9.94
N LEU A 35 30.62 -35.11 11.06
CA LEU A 35 30.75 -33.71 11.49
C LEU A 35 31.53 -32.87 10.48
N LEU A 36 32.64 -33.41 9.95
CA LEU A 36 33.41 -32.76 8.87
C LEU A 36 32.58 -32.52 7.62
N GLU A 37 31.71 -33.47 7.23
CA GLU A 37 30.81 -33.31 6.10
C GLU A 37 29.80 -32.18 6.32
N CYS A 38 29.22 -32.09 7.52
CA CYS A 38 28.36 -30.97 7.90
C CYS A 38 29.11 -29.63 7.82
N MET A 39 30.35 -29.60 8.32
CA MET A 39 31.21 -28.41 8.33
C MET A 39 31.61 -27.90 6.95
N LYS A 40 31.33 -28.63 5.86
CA LYS A 40 31.52 -28.14 4.48
C LYS A 40 30.56 -26.99 4.14
N LYS A 41 29.36 -26.97 4.73
CA LYS A 41 28.34 -25.92 4.53
C LYS A 41 28.27 -24.99 5.73
N ARG A 42 29.35 -24.25 5.98
CA ARG A 42 29.49 -23.38 7.16
C ARG A 42 28.43 -22.28 7.22
N GLU A 43 27.95 -21.83 6.07
CA GLU A 43 26.90 -20.84 5.91
C GLU A 43 25.54 -21.28 6.50
N LEU A 44 25.32 -22.59 6.66
CA LEU A 44 24.10 -23.16 7.25
C LEU A 44 24.24 -23.48 8.74
N ILE A 45 25.44 -23.31 9.32
CA ILE A 45 25.71 -23.65 10.71
C ILE A 45 25.67 -22.37 11.54
N THR A 46 24.85 -22.37 12.58
CA THR A 46 24.80 -21.30 13.59
C THR A 46 25.10 -21.90 14.96
N VAL A 47 26.04 -21.28 15.68
CA VAL A 47 26.42 -21.69 17.03
C VAL A 47 25.82 -20.70 18.03
N PHE A 48 25.04 -21.21 18.97
CA PHE A 48 24.42 -20.42 20.05
C PHE A 48 25.05 -20.80 21.39
N HIS A 49 25.61 -19.84 22.10
CA HIS A 49 26.23 -20.06 23.40
C HIS A 49 25.26 -19.72 24.52
N ILE A 50 24.94 -20.72 25.35
CA ILE A 50 24.09 -20.54 26.52
C ILE A 50 24.93 -19.87 27.63
N GLY A 51 24.61 -18.62 27.98
CA GLY A 51 25.22 -17.93 29.13
C GLY A 51 26.29 -16.88 28.80
N SER A 52 26.43 -16.45 27.54
CA SER A 52 27.22 -15.26 27.21
C SER A 52 26.53 -13.97 27.71
N ASP A 53 27.31 -12.97 28.09
CA ASP A 53 26.82 -11.63 28.49
C ASP A 53 26.03 -10.92 27.37
N GLU A 54 26.21 -11.35 26.12
CA GLU A 54 25.30 -11.06 25.02
C GLU A 54 24.04 -11.92 25.20
N HIS A 55 23.09 -11.42 25.97
CA HIS A 55 21.75 -12.00 26.16
C HIS A 55 20.95 -11.96 24.84
N GLN A 56 21.35 -12.72 23.83
CA GLN A 56 20.53 -12.96 22.65
C GLN A 56 19.49 -14.01 23.01
N ASP A 57 18.22 -13.64 22.94
CA ASP A 57 17.13 -14.60 23.14
C ASP A 57 17.20 -15.72 22.10
N ILE A 58 16.88 -16.94 22.53
CA ILE A 58 16.99 -18.17 21.70
C ILE A 58 16.19 -18.03 20.40
N ASP A 59 15.04 -17.37 20.46
CA ASP A 59 14.18 -17.11 19.32
C ASP A 59 14.84 -16.21 18.27
N VAL A 60 15.56 -15.16 18.69
CA VAL A 60 16.36 -14.31 17.79
C VAL A 60 17.42 -15.16 17.09
N ALA A 61 18.11 -16.03 17.82
CA ALA A 61 19.15 -16.88 17.26
C ALA A 61 18.59 -17.82 16.19
N ILE A 62 17.45 -18.47 16.45
CA ILE A 62 16.78 -19.36 15.50
C ILE A 62 16.34 -18.60 14.25
N LEU A 63 15.66 -17.46 14.41
CA LEU A 63 15.15 -16.68 13.29
C LEU A 63 16.29 -16.08 12.45
N THR A 64 17.36 -15.63 13.09
CA THR A 64 18.56 -15.13 12.40
C THR A 64 19.28 -16.24 11.65
N ALA A 65 19.36 -17.45 12.22
CA ALA A 65 19.90 -18.62 11.54
C ALA A 65 19.09 -18.97 10.28
N LEU A 66 17.76 -18.90 10.36
CA LEU A 66 16.88 -19.13 9.20
C LEU A 66 17.08 -18.08 8.10
N LEU A 67 17.21 -16.80 8.45
CA LEU A 67 17.47 -15.74 7.48
C LEU A 67 18.81 -15.94 6.77
N LYS A 68 19.85 -16.33 7.51
CA LYS A 68 21.18 -16.64 6.93
C LYS A 68 21.14 -17.87 6.03
N GLY A 69 20.48 -18.95 6.47
CA GLY A 69 20.51 -20.24 5.77
C GLY A 69 19.64 -20.31 4.52
N THR A 70 18.70 -19.39 4.33
CA THR A 70 17.73 -19.45 3.23
C THR A 70 18.23 -18.80 1.93
N ASN A 71 19.41 -18.16 1.89
CA ASN A 71 19.89 -17.36 0.75
C ASN A 71 18.80 -16.43 0.16
N ALA A 72 17.86 -16.01 1.00
CA ALA A 72 16.70 -15.23 0.59
C ALA A 72 17.12 -13.81 0.21
N SER A 73 16.43 -13.19 -0.75
CA SER A 73 16.70 -11.80 -1.12
C SER A 73 16.45 -10.88 0.09
N ALA A 74 17.07 -9.70 0.13
CA ALA A 74 16.85 -8.74 1.22
C ALA A 74 15.36 -8.37 1.39
N PHE A 75 14.61 -8.34 0.28
CA PHE A 75 13.17 -8.16 0.32
C PHE A 75 12.44 -9.35 0.95
N ASP A 76 12.76 -10.58 0.57
CA ASP A 76 12.15 -11.77 1.17
C ASP A 76 12.46 -11.86 2.68
N GLN A 77 13.69 -11.52 3.08
CA GLN A 77 14.06 -11.42 4.49
C GLN A 77 13.23 -10.36 5.24
N LEU A 78 12.96 -9.22 4.59
CA LEU A 78 12.08 -8.19 5.14
C LEU A 78 10.64 -8.71 5.31
N ILE A 79 10.10 -9.42 4.32
CA ILE A 79 8.75 -9.99 4.39
C ILE A 79 8.66 -11.07 5.49
N LEU A 80 9.68 -11.91 5.63
CA LEU A 80 9.75 -12.91 6.70
C LEU A 80 9.75 -12.25 8.09
N THR A 81 10.60 -11.24 8.30
CA THR A 81 10.66 -10.53 9.58
C THR A 81 9.36 -9.77 9.89
N LEU A 82 8.69 -9.21 8.87
CA LEU A 82 7.38 -8.58 8.98
C LEU A 82 6.30 -9.60 9.35
N ALA A 83 6.32 -10.79 8.74
CA ALA A 83 5.40 -11.88 9.06
C ALA A 83 5.56 -12.34 10.52
N TRP A 84 6.80 -12.44 11.00
CA TRP A 84 7.13 -12.81 12.37
C TRP A 84 6.90 -11.69 13.40
N ASP A 85 6.61 -10.46 12.97
CA ASP A 85 6.57 -9.26 13.82
C ASP A 85 7.87 -8.97 14.57
N ARG A 86 9.02 -9.27 13.93
CA ARG A 86 10.36 -9.10 14.51
C ARG A 86 11.07 -7.90 13.91
N VAL A 87 10.62 -6.71 14.33
CA VAL A 87 11.18 -5.42 13.89
C VAL A 87 12.63 -5.24 14.33
N ASP A 88 12.98 -5.80 15.48
CA ASP A 88 14.34 -5.84 16.04
C ASP A 88 15.29 -6.56 15.07
N ILE A 89 14.91 -7.77 14.61
CA ILE A 89 15.68 -8.55 13.65
C ILE A 89 15.75 -7.84 12.30
N ALA A 90 14.63 -7.25 11.84
CA ALA A 90 14.63 -6.51 10.59
C ALA A 90 15.60 -5.32 10.63
N LYS A 91 15.63 -4.59 11.75
CA LYS A 91 16.50 -3.43 11.94
C LYS A 91 17.99 -3.82 11.98
N THR A 92 18.34 -4.94 12.61
CA THR A 92 19.75 -5.33 12.77
C THR A 92 20.30 -6.11 11.58
N HIS A 93 19.49 -6.98 10.96
CA HIS A 93 19.95 -7.95 9.97
C HIS A 93 19.49 -7.67 8.55
N VAL A 94 18.39 -6.93 8.35
CA VAL A 94 17.82 -6.66 7.02
C VAL A 94 18.18 -5.25 6.54
N PHE A 95 18.01 -4.25 7.41
CA PHE A 95 18.38 -2.85 7.11
C PHE A 95 19.86 -2.56 7.42
N VAL A 96 20.77 -3.29 6.79
CA VAL A 96 22.22 -3.11 6.94
C VAL A 96 22.72 -1.98 6.04
N TYR A 97 23.76 -1.26 6.47
CA TYR A 97 24.38 -0.21 5.67
C TYR A 97 24.89 -0.75 4.33
N GLY A 98 24.60 -0.04 3.24
CA GLY A 98 24.97 -0.44 1.88
C GLY A 98 23.99 -1.40 1.20
N GLN A 99 22.90 -1.79 1.88
CA GLN A 99 21.85 -2.60 1.27
C GLN A 99 21.16 -1.84 0.12
N GLN A 100 21.10 -2.46 -1.05
CA GLN A 100 20.38 -1.93 -2.20
C GLN A 100 18.97 -2.51 -2.25
N TRP A 101 18.00 -1.63 -2.42
CA TRP A 101 16.58 -1.96 -2.51
C TRP A 101 16.09 -1.78 -3.94
N LEU A 102 15.28 -2.72 -4.42
CA LEU A 102 14.60 -2.56 -5.70
C LEU A 102 13.60 -1.41 -5.62
N VAL A 103 13.49 -0.62 -6.69
CA VAL A 103 12.51 0.47 -6.78
C VAL A 103 11.10 -0.12 -6.60
N GLY A 104 10.29 0.44 -5.70
CA GLY A 104 8.95 -0.07 -5.42
C GLY A 104 8.88 -1.10 -4.28
N SER A 105 10.00 -1.74 -3.93
CA SER A 105 10.00 -2.85 -2.95
C SER A 105 9.64 -2.38 -1.53
N LEU A 106 10.22 -1.29 -1.08
CA LEU A 106 9.89 -0.72 0.24
C LEU A 106 8.46 -0.17 0.29
N GLU A 107 7.94 0.34 -0.84
CA GLU A 107 6.52 0.70 -0.91
C GLU A 107 5.59 -0.52 -0.81
N GLN A 108 5.97 -1.68 -1.36
CA GLN A 108 5.20 -2.91 -1.17
C GLN A 108 5.25 -3.37 0.28
N ALA A 109 6.44 -3.41 0.90
CA ALA A 109 6.58 -3.76 2.31
C ALA A 109 5.80 -2.81 3.22
N MET A 110 5.70 -1.51 2.86
CA MET A 110 4.86 -0.54 3.57
C MET A 110 3.38 -0.90 3.48
N LEU A 111 2.89 -1.28 2.29
CA LEU A 111 1.50 -1.72 2.12
C LEU A 111 1.21 -2.95 2.99
N ASP A 112 2.11 -3.94 2.97
CA ASP A 112 1.96 -5.17 3.76
C ASP A 112 1.98 -4.88 5.27
N ALA A 113 2.88 -4.00 5.74
CA ALA A 113 2.95 -3.58 7.14
C ALA A 113 1.66 -2.89 7.60
N LEU A 114 1.07 -2.05 6.75
CA LEU A 114 -0.22 -1.41 7.01
C LEU A 114 -1.33 -2.45 7.10
N VAL A 115 -1.44 -3.33 6.11
CA VAL A 115 -2.46 -4.40 6.07
C VAL A 115 -2.38 -5.28 7.33
N MET A 116 -1.18 -5.65 7.75
CA MET A 116 -0.91 -6.53 8.90
C MET A 116 -0.93 -5.81 10.27
N ASP A 117 -1.21 -4.51 10.31
CA ASP A 117 -1.25 -3.68 11.53
C ASP A 117 0.09 -3.62 12.30
N ARG A 118 1.22 -3.70 11.57
CA ARG A 118 2.57 -3.71 12.15
C ARG A 118 3.14 -2.29 12.27
N VAL A 119 2.70 -1.56 13.29
CA VAL A 119 3.10 -0.15 13.51
C VAL A 119 4.61 0.05 13.60
N ALA A 120 5.33 -0.87 14.26
CA ALA A 120 6.78 -0.77 14.40
C ALA A 120 7.50 -0.88 13.04
N PHE A 121 7.00 -1.73 12.13
CA PHE A 121 7.50 -1.82 10.76
C PHE A 121 7.16 -0.60 9.92
N VAL A 122 5.95 -0.03 10.07
CA VAL A 122 5.59 1.24 9.42
C VAL A 122 6.58 2.33 9.81
N LYS A 123 6.89 2.45 11.11
CA LYS A 123 7.90 3.39 11.61
C LYS A 123 9.27 3.12 11.01
N LEU A 124 9.75 1.87 11.06
CA LEU A 124 11.04 1.46 10.51
C LEU A 124 11.16 1.80 9.02
N LEU A 125 10.12 1.55 8.22
CA LEU A 125 10.12 1.81 6.78
C LEU A 125 10.12 3.31 6.46
N ILE A 126 9.41 4.13 7.24
CA ILE A 126 9.48 5.61 7.09
C ILE A 126 10.89 6.11 7.43
N GLU A 127 11.48 5.62 8.53
CA GLU A 127 12.86 5.95 8.93
C GLU A 127 13.90 5.55 7.87
N ASN A 128 13.64 4.48 7.12
CA ASN A 128 14.51 3.99 6.04
C ASN A 128 14.15 4.52 4.64
N GLY A 129 13.36 5.61 4.55
CA GLY A 129 13.21 6.39 3.32
C GLY A 129 11.91 6.21 2.53
N VAL A 130 10.92 5.48 3.07
CA VAL A 130 9.59 5.44 2.43
C VAL A 130 8.88 6.78 2.61
N SER A 131 8.69 7.50 1.50
CA SER A 131 7.94 8.75 1.48
C SER A 131 6.43 8.50 1.40
N MET A 132 5.70 8.87 2.44
CA MET A 132 4.23 8.70 2.50
C MET A 132 3.48 9.47 1.39
N HIS A 133 4.02 10.61 0.94
CA HIS A 133 3.44 11.39 -0.15
C HIS A 133 3.55 10.68 -1.50
N LYS A 134 4.67 9.99 -1.77
CA LYS A 134 4.85 9.20 -2.99
C LYS A 134 4.12 7.86 -2.89
N PHE A 135 4.10 7.28 -1.69
CA PHE A 135 3.51 5.98 -1.40
C PHE A 135 1.98 6.01 -1.54
N LEU A 136 1.28 6.94 -0.90
CA LEU A 136 -0.17 6.85 -0.79
C LEU A 136 -0.88 7.44 -2.02
N THR A 137 -1.44 6.54 -2.82
CA THR A 137 -2.25 6.85 -3.99
C THR A 137 -3.72 6.44 -3.77
N ILE A 138 -4.61 6.98 -4.59
CA ILE A 138 -6.05 6.63 -4.57
C ILE A 138 -6.28 5.11 -4.61
N PRO A 139 -5.67 4.33 -5.55
CA PRO A 139 -5.85 2.88 -5.60
C PRO A 139 -5.35 2.16 -4.34
N ARG A 140 -4.21 2.58 -3.78
CA ARG A 140 -3.64 1.97 -2.56
C ARG A 140 -4.52 2.20 -1.34
N LEU A 141 -5.07 3.40 -1.19
CA LEU A 141 -6.00 3.67 -0.09
C LEU A 141 -7.28 2.85 -0.22
N GLU A 142 -7.81 2.73 -1.44
CA GLU A 142 -8.97 1.87 -1.71
C GLU A 142 -8.67 0.39 -1.42
N GLU A 143 -7.50 -0.09 -1.80
CA GLU A 143 -7.02 -1.44 -1.47
C GLU A 143 -6.96 -1.66 0.05
N LEU A 144 -6.44 -0.69 0.80
CA LEU A 144 -6.39 -0.73 2.27
C LEU A 144 -7.78 -0.81 2.93
N TYR A 145 -8.81 -0.15 2.37
CA TYR A 145 -10.18 -0.28 2.87
C TYR A 145 -10.84 -1.63 2.53
N ASN A 146 -10.39 -2.28 1.45
CA ASN A 146 -10.96 -3.53 0.95
C ASN A 146 -10.18 -4.79 1.36
N THR A 147 -9.06 -4.64 2.08
CA THR A 147 -8.29 -5.79 2.53
C THR A 147 -9.10 -6.65 3.50
N LYS A 148 -9.00 -7.97 3.31
CA LYS A 148 -9.57 -8.97 4.22
C LYS A 148 -8.52 -9.54 5.16
N GLN A 149 -7.28 -9.07 5.04
CA GLN A 149 -6.14 -9.53 5.83
C GLN A 149 -5.94 -8.60 7.03
N GLY A 150 -5.55 -9.18 8.17
CA GLY A 150 -5.36 -8.45 9.43
C GLY A 150 -6.68 -8.04 10.10
N PRO A 151 -6.63 -7.11 11.09
CA PRO A 151 -7.83 -6.64 11.78
C PRO A 151 -8.71 -5.82 10.82
N THR A 152 -9.95 -6.27 10.63
CA THR A 152 -10.97 -5.60 9.79
C THR A 152 -12.13 -5.11 10.64
N ASN A 153 -12.90 -4.15 10.12
CA ASN A 153 -14.12 -3.68 10.76
C ASN A 153 -15.35 -4.03 9.90
N PRO A 154 -16.04 -5.16 10.16
CA PRO A 154 -17.24 -5.54 9.40
C PRO A 154 -18.36 -4.49 9.52
N ALA A 155 -18.41 -3.73 10.62
CA ALA A 155 -19.40 -2.66 10.80
C ALA A 155 -19.27 -1.54 9.76
N LEU A 156 -18.09 -1.33 9.16
CA LEU A 156 -17.94 -0.35 8.08
C LEU A 156 -18.80 -0.72 6.86
N PHE A 157 -18.90 -2.01 6.52
CA PHE A 157 -19.73 -2.46 5.41
C PHE A 157 -21.22 -2.28 5.69
N HIS A 158 -21.66 -2.53 6.94
CA HIS A 158 -23.02 -2.27 7.37
C HIS A 158 -23.37 -0.77 7.25
N LEU A 159 -22.50 0.12 7.75
CA LEU A 159 -22.70 1.57 7.61
C LEU A 159 -22.83 2.01 6.14
N VAL A 160 -22.04 1.42 5.23
CA VAL A 160 -22.15 1.71 3.79
C VAL A 160 -23.51 1.28 3.24
N ARG A 161 -24.00 0.11 3.63
CA ARG A 161 -25.33 -0.38 3.24
C ARG A 161 -26.43 0.56 3.71
N ASP A 162 -26.34 1.01 4.97
CA ASP A 162 -27.35 1.86 5.59
C ASP A 162 -27.39 3.24 4.92
N VAL A 163 -26.22 3.82 4.64
CA VAL A 163 -26.11 5.13 3.98
C VAL A 163 -26.54 5.08 2.50
N LYS A 164 -26.30 3.96 1.81
CA LYS A 164 -26.71 3.81 0.39
C LYS A 164 -28.15 3.37 0.22
N GLN A 165 -28.83 2.98 1.30
CA GLN A 165 -30.25 2.55 1.31
C GLN A 165 -30.56 1.52 0.20
N GLY A 166 -29.62 0.61 -0.08
CA GLY A 166 -29.72 -0.32 -1.20
C GLY A 166 -28.98 -1.63 -0.94
N ASN A 167 -29.49 -2.71 -1.52
CA ASN A 167 -28.85 -4.02 -1.44
C ASN A 167 -27.55 -4.00 -2.24
N LEU A 168 -26.43 -4.13 -1.54
CA LEU A 168 -25.11 -4.27 -2.17
C LEU A 168 -24.98 -5.69 -2.73
N PRO A 169 -24.43 -5.86 -3.95
CA PRO A 169 -24.24 -7.18 -4.53
C PRO A 169 -23.21 -8.00 -3.73
N PRO A 170 -23.27 -9.34 -3.77
CA PRO A 170 -22.25 -10.20 -3.18
C PRO A 170 -20.86 -9.88 -3.75
N GLY A 171 -19.88 -9.67 -2.87
CA GLY A 171 -18.51 -9.31 -3.28
C GLY A 171 -18.31 -7.85 -3.68
N TYR A 172 -19.24 -6.96 -3.32
CA TYR A 172 -19.07 -5.52 -3.51
C TYR A 172 -17.77 -5.00 -2.89
N LYS A 173 -17.00 -4.22 -3.68
CA LYS A 173 -15.80 -3.52 -3.21
C LYS A 173 -16.15 -2.09 -2.81
N LEU A 174 -15.72 -1.70 -1.62
CA LEU A 174 -15.90 -0.35 -1.10
C LEU A 174 -15.13 0.65 -1.96
N THR A 175 -15.81 1.69 -2.43
CA THR A 175 -15.16 2.82 -3.10
C THR A 175 -14.82 3.91 -2.08
N LEU A 176 -13.84 4.76 -2.38
CA LEU A 176 -13.57 5.92 -1.51
C LEU A 176 -14.76 6.90 -1.46
N ILE A 177 -15.62 6.90 -2.47
CA ILE A 177 -16.88 7.68 -2.43
C ILE A 177 -17.81 7.11 -1.35
N ASP A 178 -17.96 5.79 -1.28
CA ASP A 178 -18.77 5.12 -0.24
C ASP A 178 -18.22 5.43 1.16
N VAL A 179 -16.89 5.34 1.33
CA VAL A 179 -16.21 5.74 2.57
C VAL A 179 -16.52 7.20 2.92
N GLY A 180 -16.47 8.10 1.94
CA GLY A 180 -16.77 9.51 2.14
C GLY A 180 -18.20 9.77 2.61
N LEU A 181 -19.17 9.01 2.10
CA LEU A 181 -20.57 9.09 2.54
C LEU A 181 -20.74 8.61 4.00
N VAL A 182 -20.05 7.53 4.38
CA VAL A 182 -20.05 7.06 5.78
C VAL A 182 -19.44 8.09 6.71
N VAL A 183 -18.33 8.72 6.32
CA VAL A 183 -17.71 9.77 7.14
C VAL A 183 -18.64 10.97 7.29
N GLU A 184 -19.35 11.38 6.24
CA GLU A 184 -20.35 12.45 6.34
C GLU A 184 -21.50 12.10 7.28
N TYR A 185 -22.00 10.86 7.18
CA TYR A 185 -23.04 10.36 8.08
C TYR A 185 -22.59 10.38 9.55
N LEU A 186 -21.42 9.81 9.85
CA LEU A 186 -20.88 9.74 11.21
C LEU A 186 -20.54 11.11 11.80
N MET A 187 -20.01 12.03 10.99
CA MET A 187 -19.70 13.39 11.42
C MET A 187 -20.99 14.21 11.66
N GLY A 188 -22.00 14.02 10.80
CA GLY A 188 -23.28 14.70 10.85
C GLY A 188 -23.21 16.19 10.49
N GLY A 189 -24.36 16.87 10.63
CA GLY A 189 -24.48 18.30 10.35
C GLY A 189 -24.19 18.65 8.88
N THR A 190 -23.36 19.66 8.66
CA THR A 190 -22.97 20.14 7.31
C THR A 190 -21.57 19.70 6.91
N TYR A 191 -20.99 18.70 7.60
CA TYR A 191 -19.66 18.21 7.26
C TYR A 191 -19.65 17.60 5.85
N ARG A 192 -18.62 17.91 5.06
CA ARG A 192 -18.49 17.47 3.68
C ARG A 192 -17.10 16.89 3.44
N CYS A 193 -17.04 15.57 3.33
CA CYS A 193 -15.81 14.81 3.11
C CYS A 193 -15.16 15.21 1.78
N THR A 194 -13.84 15.12 1.69
CA THR A 194 -13.09 15.42 0.45
C THR A 194 -13.43 14.44 -0.67
N TYR A 195 -13.67 13.16 -0.36
CA TYR A 195 -13.96 12.11 -1.33
C TYR A 195 -15.28 12.31 -2.09
N THR A 196 -16.23 13.02 -1.47
CA THR A 196 -17.56 13.26 -2.06
C THR A 196 -17.62 14.57 -2.86
N ARG A 197 -16.56 15.40 -2.84
CA ARG A 197 -16.48 16.66 -3.59
C ARG A 197 -16.32 16.42 -5.09
N LYS A 198 -16.82 17.37 -5.89
CA LYS A 198 -16.79 17.31 -7.37
C LYS A 198 -15.37 17.08 -7.90
N ARG A 199 -14.37 17.82 -7.40
CA ARG A 199 -12.96 17.71 -7.82
C ARG A 199 -12.43 16.28 -7.64
N PHE A 200 -12.64 15.68 -6.47
CA PHE A 200 -12.19 14.31 -6.20
C PHE A 200 -12.91 13.30 -7.10
N ARG A 201 -14.23 13.41 -7.28
CA ARG A 201 -14.99 12.50 -8.14
C ARG A 201 -14.51 12.50 -9.59
N VAL A 202 -14.09 13.64 -10.14
CA VAL A 202 -13.53 13.73 -11.50
C VAL A 202 -12.24 12.92 -11.61
N ILE A 203 -11.32 13.10 -10.65
CA ILE A 203 -10.05 12.35 -10.58
C ILE A 203 -10.31 10.85 -10.35
N TYR A 204 -11.22 10.51 -9.44
CA TYR A 204 -11.53 9.13 -9.10
C TYR A 204 -12.13 8.36 -10.29
N ASN A 205 -13.10 8.95 -10.99
CA ASN A 205 -13.78 8.30 -12.11
C ASN A 205 -12.86 8.11 -13.33
N SER A 206 -11.86 8.99 -13.52
CA SER A 206 -10.90 8.83 -14.62
C SER A 206 -10.02 7.59 -14.43
N LEU A 207 -9.72 7.21 -13.18
CA LEU A 207 -8.98 6.00 -12.83
C LEU A 207 -9.77 4.74 -13.17
N SER A 208 -11.06 4.70 -12.83
CA SER A 208 -11.94 3.58 -13.14
C SER A 208 -12.15 3.40 -14.65
N GLY A 209 -12.08 4.48 -15.43
CA GLY A 209 -12.19 4.46 -16.89
C GLY A 209 -10.91 4.05 -17.62
N SER A 210 -9.73 4.37 -17.08
CA SER A 210 -8.44 4.09 -17.72
C SER A 210 -8.12 2.58 -17.75
N ASN A 211 -8.51 1.84 -16.71
CA ASN A 211 -8.37 0.37 -16.67
C ASN A 211 -9.19 -0.37 -17.73
N ARG A 212 -10.17 0.28 -18.39
CA ARG A 212 -10.93 -0.30 -19.51
C ARG A 212 -10.35 0.00 -20.88
N ARG A 213 -9.43 0.97 -21.01
CA ARG A 213 -8.88 1.41 -22.30
C ARG A 213 -7.53 0.78 -22.65
N SER A 214 -6.84 0.18 -21.68
CA SER A 214 -5.51 -0.44 -21.87
C SER A 214 -5.53 -1.84 -22.52
N GLY A 215 -6.67 -2.29 -23.09
CA GLY A 215 -6.86 -3.63 -23.65
C GLY A 215 -6.97 -3.72 -25.18
N ARG A 216 -6.60 -2.68 -25.93
CA ARG A 216 -6.60 -2.74 -27.41
C ARG A 216 -5.23 -2.38 -27.96
N ASN A 217 -4.35 -3.38 -28.00
CA ASN A 217 -3.14 -3.33 -28.81
C ASN A 217 -3.43 -3.66 -30.27
N ALA A 218 -2.55 -3.12 -31.12
CA ALA A 218 -2.51 -3.17 -32.56
C ALA A 218 -2.08 -4.52 -33.16
N SER A 219 -2.63 -4.82 -34.35
CA SER A 219 -2.11 -5.63 -35.49
C SER A 219 -3.36 -6.08 -36.29
N GLY A 220 -3.58 -5.87 -37.59
CA GLY A 220 -2.71 -6.10 -38.74
C GLY A 220 -3.41 -7.11 -39.69
N SER A 221 -3.98 -6.62 -40.80
CA SER A 221 -4.11 -7.29 -42.13
C SER A 221 -5.02 -8.55 -42.36
N THR A 222 -6.22 -8.31 -42.93
CA THR A 222 -6.86 -8.86 -44.19
C THR A 222 -6.93 -10.39 -44.52
N PRO A 223 -7.72 -10.85 -45.54
CA PRO A 223 -9.17 -10.73 -45.83
C PRO A 223 -9.83 -12.05 -46.37
N GLN A 224 -11.18 -12.21 -46.41
CA GLN A 224 -11.91 -13.09 -47.38
C GLN A 224 -13.44 -12.95 -47.25
N LEU A 225 -14.15 -12.48 -48.29
CA LEU A 225 -15.06 -13.20 -49.23
C LEU A 225 -16.24 -13.96 -48.55
N ARG A 226 -17.53 -13.88 -48.95
CA ARG A 226 -18.17 -13.61 -50.25
C ARG A 226 -19.72 -13.51 -50.09
N LYS A 227 -20.36 -12.67 -50.93
CA LYS A 227 -21.65 -12.82 -51.67
C LYS A 227 -22.98 -13.03 -50.89
N SER A 228 -24.15 -12.51 -51.27
CA SER A 228 -24.64 -11.75 -52.44
C SER A 228 -26.14 -11.45 -52.25
N HIS A 229 -26.65 -10.29 -52.69
CA HIS A 229 -27.81 -10.15 -53.61
C HIS A 229 -28.14 -8.66 -53.89
N GLU A 230 -28.31 -8.36 -55.17
CA GLU A 230 -28.87 -7.15 -55.83
C GLU A 230 -30.17 -7.60 -56.57
N PRO A 231 -30.99 -6.76 -57.26
CA PRO A 231 -30.94 -5.29 -57.49
C PRO A 231 -32.31 -4.53 -57.47
N PHE A 232 -32.21 -3.21 -57.73
CA PHE A 232 -33.15 -2.26 -58.38
C PHE A 232 -34.23 -1.45 -57.60
N GLY A 233 -34.09 -0.12 -57.69
CA GLY A 233 -35.19 0.85 -57.56
C GLY A 233 -34.76 2.30 -57.21
N ASN A 234 -34.57 3.15 -58.22
CA ASN A 234 -34.19 4.58 -58.15
C ASN A 234 -35.05 5.48 -57.22
N ARG A 235 -34.42 6.46 -56.53
CA ARG A 235 -34.68 7.93 -56.67
C ARG A 235 -33.89 8.81 -55.67
N VAL A 236 -32.92 9.55 -56.21
CA VAL A 236 -32.67 11.02 -56.17
C VAL A 236 -32.73 11.83 -54.85
N ASP A 237 -31.64 12.60 -54.66
CA ASP A 237 -31.39 13.83 -53.86
C ASP A 237 -31.30 13.71 -52.32
N LYS A 238 -30.33 14.30 -51.58
CA LYS A 238 -29.37 15.37 -51.88
C LYS A 238 -28.27 15.47 -50.80
N LYS A 239 -27.10 15.92 -51.27
CA LYS A 239 -26.09 16.80 -50.64
C LYS A 239 -24.94 16.19 -49.82
N GLU A 240 -23.84 16.06 -50.55
CA GLU A 240 -22.47 15.89 -50.11
C GLU A 240 -21.86 17.11 -49.37
N LYS A 241 -20.80 16.74 -48.66
CA LYS A 241 -19.74 17.50 -48.00
C LYS A 241 -19.16 18.64 -48.88
N MET A 242 -18.50 19.62 -48.26
CA MET A 242 -17.04 19.80 -48.44
C MET A 242 -16.45 20.91 -47.56
N ARG A 243 -15.19 20.66 -47.18
CA ARG A 243 -14.24 21.52 -46.47
C ARG A 243 -13.74 22.65 -47.39
N HIS A 244 -13.31 23.80 -46.85
CA HIS A 244 -11.90 24.28 -46.86
C HIS A 244 -11.78 25.74 -46.34
N ASN A 245 -10.53 26.14 -46.10
CA ASN A 245 -9.96 27.22 -45.29
C ASN A 245 -10.05 28.68 -45.84
N HIS A 246 -9.93 29.61 -44.88
CA HIS A 246 -9.23 30.93 -44.86
C HIS A 246 -9.53 32.03 -45.91
N PHE A 247 -9.89 33.21 -45.40
CA PHE A 247 -9.42 34.52 -45.89
C PHE A 247 -9.28 35.53 -44.73
N ILE A 248 -8.17 36.29 -44.73
CA ILE A 248 -7.86 37.47 -43.90
C ILE A 248 -8.21 38.75 -44.67
N LYS A 249 -8.66 39.81 -43.96
CA LYS A 249 -8.43 41.26 -44.17
C LYS A 249 -9.39 42.02 -43.23
N THR A 250 -9.09 43.10 -42.51
CA THR A 250 -7.93 44.00 -42.35
C THR A 250 -8.19 44.82 -41.06
N ALA A 251 -7.16 45.15 -40.28
CA ALA A 251 -7.25 45.98 -39.08
C ALA A 251 -7.35 47.47 -39.37
N GLN A 252 -7.94 48.26 -38.45
CA GLN A 252 -7.53 49.61 -37.98
C GLN A 252 -8.32 50.00 -36.70
N PRO A 253 -7.90 50.98 -35.88
CA PRO A 253 -6.60 51.16 -35.24
C PRO A 253 -6.73 51.38 -33.71
N TYR A 254 -5.62 51.14 -33.00
CA TYR A 254 -5.43 51.43 -31.58
C TYR A 254 -5.59 52.92 -31.24
N LYS A 255 -6.19 53.23 -30.07
CA LYS A 255 -6.00 54.51 -29.37
C LYS A 255 -5.64 54.24 -27.90
N PRO A 256 -4.43 54.62 -27.45
CA PRO A 256 -4.09 54.70 -26.03
C PRO A 256 -4.42 56.10 -25.49
N LYS A 257 -4.93 56.18 -24.26
CA LYS A 257 -4.58 57.27 -23.33
C LYS A 257 -4.59 56.77 -21.88
N ALA A 258 -3.41 56.84 -21.27
CA ALA A 258 -3.12 56.92 -19.84
C ALA A 258 -3.73 58.23 -19.27
N ASP A 259 -3.97 58.49 -17.98
CA ASP A 259 -3.68 57.91 -16.66
C ASP A 259 -4.77 58.46 -15.71
N THR A 260 -5.09 57.76 -14.61
CA THR A 260 -5.13 58.33 -13.23
C THR A 260 -5.70 57.32 -12.22
N ALA A 261 -4.85 56.96 -11.26
CA ALA A 261 -5.10 56.73 -9.84
C ALA A 261 -6.20 55.78 -9.34
N THR A 262 -5.73 54.81 -8.54
CA THR A 262 -6.35 54.23 -7.33
C THR A 262 -7.74 53.60 -7.44
N ASP A 263 -7.81 52.27 -7.44
CA ASP A 263 -8.72 51.57 -6.54
C ASP A 263 -8.29 50.10 -6.30
N GLU A 264 -8.28 49.72 -5.02
CA GLU A 264 -8.05 48.36 -4.55
C GLU A 264 -9.26 47.49 -4.87
N GLY A 265 -9.14 46.63 -5.88
CA GLY A 265 -10.23 45.76 -6.32
C GLY A 265 -9.80 44.30 -6.46
N LYS A 266 -10.05 43.51 -5.41
CA LYS A 266 -10.03 42.04 -5.37
C LYS A 266 -10.25 41.38 -6.74
N LYS A 267 -9.17 40.92 -7.39
CA LYS A 267 -9.29 39.90 -8.45
C LYS A 267 -9.65 38.57 -7.81
N LYS A 268 -10.96 38.29 -7.85
CA LYS A 268 -11.56 36.94 -7.74
C LYS A 268 -10.64 35.91 -8.39
N LYS A 269 -9.97 35.11 -7.56
CA LYS A 269 -9.37 33.82 -7.94
C LYS A 269 -10.52 32.86 -8.25
N THR A 270 -11.11 32.98 -9.43
CA THR A 270 -11.79 31.86 -10.10
C THR A 270 -10.83 31.31 -11.14
N LYS A 271 -9.73 30.74 -10.65
CA LYS A 271 -8.96 29.75 -11.39
C LYS A 271 -9.67 28.43 -11.09
N ASP A 272 -10.78 28.18 -11.78
CA ASP A 272 -11.36 26.85 -11.76
C ASP A 272 -10.27 25.89 -12.23
N ASP A 273 -9.88 25.01 -11.32
CA ASP A 273 -8.80 24.04 -11.47
C ASP A 273 -9.05 23.19 -12.73
N ILE A 274 -8.35 23.50 -13.82
CA ILE A 274 -8.14 22.51 -14.89
C ILE A 274 -7.27 21.43 -14.24
N VAL A 275 -7.92 20.37 -13.78
CA VAL A 275 -7.26 19.19 -13.25
C VAL A 275 -6.62 18.49 -14.43
N ASP A 276 -5.29 18.49 -14.48
CA ASP A 276 -4.55 17.68 -15.44
C ASP A 276 -4.65 16.20 -15.02
N ILE A 277 -5.59 15.48 -15.64
CA ILE A 277 -5.92 14.10 -15.28
C ILE A 277 -4.74 13.15 -15.59
N ASP A 278 -3.84 13.56 -16.49
CA ASP A 278 -2.70 12.75 -16.92
C ASP A 278 -1.49 12.93 -15.99
N ASP A 279 -1.48 13.93 -15.11
CA ASP A 279 -0.44 14.11 -14.10
C ASP A 279 -0.55 13.03 -13.01
N PRO A 280 0.46 12.14 -12.85
CA PRO A 280 0.46 11.10 -11.83
C PRO A 280 0.43 11.65 -10.39
N GLU A 281 0.80 12.91 -10.16
CA GLU A 281 0.71 13.54 -8.84
C GLU A 281 -0.73 13.82 -8.41
N THR A 282 -1.66 13.99 -9.36
CA THR A 282 -3.09 14.19 -9.04
C THR A 282 -3.75 12.97 -8.40
N ARG A 283 -3.09 11.80 -8.49
CA ARG A 283 -3.53 10.53 -7.90
C ARG A 283 -3.04 10.34 -6.46
N ARG A 284 -2.21 11.26 -5.96
CA ARG A 284 -1.66 11.24 -4.60
C ARG A 284 -2.46 12.15 -3.69
N PHE A 285 -2.35 11.91 -2.39
CA PHE A 285 -3.00 12.74 -1.39
C PHE A 285 -2.09 13.87 -0.92
N PRO A 286 -2.61 15.12 -0.80
CA PRO A 286 -1.85 16.22 -0.23
C PRO A 286 -1.41 15.95 1.22
N TYR A 287 -2.26 15.25 1.99
CA TYR A 287 -2.03 14.94 3.41
C TYR A 287 -2.19 13.43 3.67
N PRO A 288 -1.22 12.60 3.23
CA PRO A 288 -1.37 11.14 3.23
C PRO A 288 -1.58 10.55 4.64
N LEU A 289 -0.95 11.13 5.66
CA LEU A 289 -1.12 10.68 7.05
C LEU A 289 -2.53 10.95 7.58
N ASN A 290 -3.23 11.98 7.08
CA ASN A 290 -4.60 12.28 7.48
C ASN A 290 -5.57 11.22 6.91
N GLU A 291 -5.33 10.82 5.66
CA GLU A 291 -6.11 9.77 5.00
C GLU A 291 -5.88 8.40 5.68
N LEU A 292 -4.65 8.10 6.07
CA LEU A 292 -4.31 6.87 6.79
C LEU A 292 -4.80 6.88 8.24
N LEU A 293 -4.84 8.05 8.91
CA LEU A 293 -5.48 8.18 10.21
C LEU A 293 -6.98 7.87 10.10
N LEU A 294 -7.67 8.45 9.10
CA LEU A 294 -9.09 8.20 8.87
C LEU A 294 -9.35 6.71 8.60
N TRP A 295 -8.53 6.09 7.76
CA TRP A 295 -8.58 4.64 7.51
C TRP A 295 -8.38 3.84 8.79
N ALA A 296 -7.34 4.14 9.58
CA ALA A 296 -7.06 3.42 10.82
C ALA A 296 -8.20 3.57 11.85
N VAL A 297 -8.81 4.75 11.94
CA VAL A 297 -9.98 5.00 12.80
C VAL A 297 -11.18 4.19 12.36
N LEU A 298 -11.56 4.26 11.08
CA LEU A 298 -12.70 3.53 10.53
C LEU A 298 -12.51 2.01 10.57
N MET A 299 -11.27 1.54 10.42
CA MET A 299 -10.91 0.12 10.52
C MET A 299 -10.64 -0.33 11.97
N LYS A 300 -10.86 0.54 12.96
CA LYS A 300 -10.68 0.29 14.41
C LYS A 300 -9.25 -0.14 14.82
N ARG A 301 -8.23 0.28 14.09
CA ARG A 301 -6.80 0.00 14.33
C ARG A 301 -6.18 1.05 15.26
N GLN A 302 -6.35 0.86 16.56
CA GLN A 302 -6.05 1.89 17.58
C GLN A 302 -4.56 2.29 17.64
N LYS A 303 -3.65 1.31 17.67
CA LYS A 303 -2.20 1.58 17.72
C LYS A 303 -1.73 2.33 16.47
N MET A 304 -2.25 1.94 15.31
CA MET A 304 -1.96 2.58 14.03
C MET A 304 -2.52 4.01 13.95
N ALA A 305 -3.76 4.21 14.42
CA ALA A 305 -4.36 5.54 14.50
C ALA A 305 -3.56 6.48 15.40
N LEU A 306 -3.12 5.99 16.57
CA LEU A 306 -2.27 6.76 17.50
C LEU A 306 -0.94 7.16 16.83
N PHE A 307 -0.32 6.24 16.10
CA PHE A 307 0.92 6.52 15.38
C PHE A 307 0.75 7.64 14.34
N PHE A 308 -0.28 7.57 13.48
CA PHE A 308 -0.53 8.59 12.46
C PHE A 308 -0.97 9.93 13.02
N TRP A 309 -1.63 9.93 14.17
CA TRP A 309 -1.96 11.15 14.90
C TRP A 309 -0.69 11.88 15.39
N GLN A 310 0.29 11.14 15.93
CA GLN A 310 1.54 11.71 16.43
C GLN A 310 2.45 12.26 15.33
N HIS A 311 2.40 11.69 14.12
CA HIS A 311 3.37 11.99 13.05
C HIS A 311 2.85 12.94 11.97
N GLY A 312 1.61 13.44 12.08
CA GLY A 312 1.05 14.35 11.09
C GLY A 312 0.66 15.72 11.63
N GLU A 313 0.43 16.65 10.72
CA GLU A 313 0.07 18.05 11.02
C GLU A 313 -1.31 18.17 11.68
N GLU A 314 -1.61 19.30 12.35
CA GLU A 314 -2.92 19.58 12.94
C GLU A 314 -3.41 18.54 13.98
N SER A 315 -2.53 18.10 14.88
CA SER A 315 -2.80 17.02 15.85
C SER A 315 -4.08 17.24 16.68
N MET A 316 -4.38 18.49 17.07
CA MET A 316 -5.60 18.80 17.83
C MET A 316 -6.87 18.52 17.01
N ALA A 317 -6.94 19.01 15.77
CA ALA A 317 -8.09 18.81 14.90
C ALA A 317 -8.31 17.32 14.60
N LYS A 318 -7.22 16.59 14.33
CA LYS A 318 -7.23 15.13 14.13
C LYS A 318 -7.79 14.36 15.32
N ALA A 319 -7.36 14.71 16.53
CA ALA A 319 -7.85 14.07 17.74
C ALA A 319 -9.36 14.26 17.88
N LEU A 320 -9.87 15.47 17.64
CA LEU A 320 -11.30 15.77 17.71
C LEU A 320 -12.11 15.00 16.64
N VAL A 321 -11.60 14.93 15.41
CA VAL A 321 -12.21 14.13 14.33
C VAL A 321 -12.26 12.65 14.73
N ALA A 322 -11.14 12.08 15.18
CA ALA A 322 -11.08 10.69 15.62
C ALA A 322 -12.05 10.41 16.78
N CYS A 323 -12.09 11.28 17.80
CA CYS A 323 -13.02 11.17 18.93
C CYS A 323 -14.48 11.20 18.46
N LYS A 324 -14.86 12.13 17.58
CA LYS A 324 -16.22 12.23 17.03
C LYS A 324 -16.58 10.97 16.24
N LEU A 325 -15.69 10.47 15.39
CA LEU A 325 -15.91 9.26 14.60
C LEU A 325 -16.06 8.03 15.50
N TYR A 326 -15.16 7.82 16.46
CA TYR A 326 -15.27 6.70 17.40
C TYR A 326 -16.57 6.73 18.21
N ARG A 327 -16.95 7.90 18.73
CA ARG A 327 -18.19 8.06 19.50
C ARG A 327 -19.42 7.76 18.65
N SER A 328 -19.42 8.20 17.39
CA SER A 328 -20.55 7.98 16.48
C SER A 328 -20.63 6.52 16.05
N MET A 329 -19.52 5.89 15.67
CA MET A 329 -19.50 4.45 15.36
C MET A 329 -19.92 3.59 16.56
N ALA A 330 -19.54 3.96 17.78
CA ALA A 330 -19.97 3.27 18.99
C ALA A 330 -21.48 3.44 19.24
N TYR A 331 -22.06 4.59 18.89
CA TYR A 331 -23.50 4.82 18.98
C TYR A 331 -24.27 3.97 17.96
N GLU A 332 -23.86 3.98 16.68
CA GLU A 332 -24.48 3.17 15.63
C GLU A 332 -24.37 1.66 15.93
N SER A 333 -23.23 1.20 16.45
CA SER A 333 -23.05 -0.21 16.82
C SER A 333 -24.05 -0.63 17.90
N LYS A 334 -24.24 0.20 18.93
CA LYS A 334 -25.23 -0.07 19.99
C LYS A 334 -26.67 -0.10 19.49
N GLN A 335 -27.01 0.75 18.52
CA GLN A 335 -28.36 0.73 17.95
C GLN A 335 -28.61 -0.54 17.15
N ASN A 336 -27.63 -1.00 16.38
CA ASN A 336 -27.75 -2.24 15.62
C ASN A 336 -27.88 -3.47 16.53
N ASP A 337 -27.09 -3.55 17.61
CA ASP A 337 -27.20 -4.66 18.58
C ASP A 337 -28.61 -4.72 19.22
N LEU A 338 -29.22 -3.57 19.52
CA LEU A 338 -30.57 -3.49 20.09
C LEU A 338 -31.67 -3.93 19.11
N VAL A 339 -31.46 -3.81 17.81
CA VAL A 339 -32.44 -4.22 16.80
C VAL A 339 -32.42 -5.75 16.63
N ASP A 340 -31.24 -6.38 16.69
CA ASP A 340 -31.13 -7.84 16.63
C ASP A 340 -31.76 -8.52 17.87
N ASP A 341 -31.59 -7.96 19.09
CA ASP A 341 -32.20 -8.50 20.32
C ASP A 341 -33.75 -8.43 20.33
N THR A 342 -34.37 -7.57 19.52
CA THR A 342 -35.85 -7.50 19.39
C THR A 342 -36.42 -8.45 18.34
N SER A 343 -35.58 -9.29 17.74
CA SER A 343 -35.93 -10.16 16.61
C SER A 343 -36.20 -11.63 16.98
N GLU A 344 -36.20 -12.00 18.26
CA GLU A 344 -36.54 -13.36 18.76
C GLU A 344 -38.01 -13.54 19.16
#